data_AF-A0A0D1YNT7-F1
#
_entry.id   AF-A0A0D1YNT7-F1
#
_cell.length_a   1.000
_cell.length_b   1.000
_cell.length_c   1.000
_cell.angle_alpha   90.00
_cell.angle_beta   90.00
_cell.angle_gamma   90.00
#
_symmetry.space_group_name_H-M   'P 1'
#
loop_
_entity.id
_entity.type
_entity.pdbx_description
1 polymer ?
#
loop_
_entity_poly.entity_id
_entity_poly.type
_entity_poly.pdbx_seq_one_letter_code
_entity_poly.pdbx_strand_id
1 'polypeptide(L)'
;MDIVVAVPKSEYENFAKEVEEIKQDPELQKVWTLSRIPKELKLGSRMYFVYDGRVAYSVRVTNIKKDSAIKCETTGRTWGGRCQVFGDDLREEQGPEMRGFQGFRYRRW
;
A
#
# COMPACT_ATOMS: atom_id res chain seq x y z
N MET A 1 1.88 13.28 -2.45
CA MET A 1 0.91 13.13 -1.35
C MET A 1 1.04 11.74 -0.79
N ASP A 2 0.79 11.56 0.50
CA ASP A 2 0.83 10.25 1.14
C ASP A 2 -0.49 9.51 0.93
N ILE A 3 -0.42 8.18 0.97
CA ILE A 3 -1.61 7.32 0.89
C ILE A 3 -1.76 6.49 2.14
N VAL A 4 -2.97 6.00 2.33
CA VAL A 4 -3.39 5.16 3.44
C VAL A 4 -4.10 3.96 2.85
N VAL A 5 -3.72 2.78 3.29
CA VAL A 5 -4.32 1.51 2.91
C VAL A 5 -4.79 0.80 4.17
N ALA A 6 -5.84 -0.01 4.07
CA ALA A 6 -6.22 -0.88 5.18
C ALA A 6 -5.80 -2.30 4.89
N VAL A 7 -5.16 -2.93 5.88
CA VAL A 7 -4.88 -4.35 5.85
C VAL A 7 -6.21 -5.07 6.07
N PRO A 8 -6.64 -5.99 5.18
CA PRO A 8 -7.82 -6.81 5.43
C PRO A 8 -7.52 -7.81 6.54
N LYS A 9 -8.51 -8.17 7.36
CA LYS A 9 -8.33 -9.09 8.49
C LYS A 9 -7.71 -10.43 8.09
N SER A 10 -8.01 -10.93 6.89
CA SER A 10 -7.43 -12.17 6.35
C SER A 10 -5.91 -12.10 6.14
N GLU A 11 -5.33 -10.90 5.99
CA GLU A 11 -3.89 -10.70 5.78
C GLU A 11 -3.16 -10.30 7.07
N TYR A 12 -3.82 -10.30 8.23
CA TYR A 12 -3.20 -9.80 9.47
C TYR A 12 -1.98 -10.62 9.90
N GLU A 13 -2.06 -11.95 9.77
CA GLU A 13 -0.96 -12.84 10.15
C GLU A 13 0.25 -12.66 9.22
N ASN A 14 0.03 -12.61 7.92
CA ASN A 14 1.10 -12.38 6.93
C ASN A 14 1.72 -11.00 7.12
N PHE A 15 0.88 -9.97 7.28
CA PHE A 15 1.35 -8.61 7.49
C PHE A 15 2.22 -8.48 8.75
N ALA A 16 1.82 -9.11 9.86
CA ALA A 16 2.59 -9.10 11.10
C ALA A 16 3.94 -9.81 10.95
N LYS A 17 3.97 -10.97 10.27
CA LYS A 17 5.23 -11.68 9.97
C LYS A 17 6.18 -10.83 9.14
N GLU A 18 5.69 -10.23 8.05
CA GLU A 18 6.49 -9.35 7.19
C GLU A 18 7.04 -8.14 7.96
N VAL A 19 6.26 -7.55 8.88
CA VAL A 19 6.72 -6.46 9.74
C VAL A 19 7.88 -6.89 10.63
N GLU A 20 7.78 -8.06 11.25
CA GLU A 20 8.84 -8.58 12.13
C GLU A 20 10.10 -8.97 11.34
N GLU A 21 9.94 -9.53 10.13
CA GLU A 21 11.06 -9.81 9.22
C GLU A 21 11.78 -8.51 8.81
N ILE A 22 11.05 -7.46 8.42
CA ILE A 22 11.64 -6.16 8.05
C ILE A 22 12.32 -5.49 9.26
N LYS A 23 11.82 -5.69 10.48
CA LYS A 23 12.50 -5.19 11.69
C LYS A 23 13.84 -5.88 11.94
N GLN A 24 13.93 -7.17 11.60
CA GLN A 24 15.17 -7.95 11.74
C GLN A 24 16.15 -7.66 10.60
N ASP A 25 15.65 -7.45 9.39
CA ASP A 25 16.43 -7.07 8.21
C ASP A 25 15.81 -5.83 7.52
N PRO A 26 16.28 -4.61 7.87
CA PRO A 26 15.77 -3.36 7.31
C PRO A 26 16.04 -3.16 5.82
N GLU A 27 16.83 -4.03 5.16
CA GLU A 27 17.02 -3.99 3.70
C GLU A 27 15.82 -4.58 2.94
N LEU A 28 14.97 -5.34 3.64
CA LEU A 28 13.74 -5.91 3.07
C LEU A 28 12.72 -4.82 2.71
N GLN A 29 12.08 -5.00 1.56
CA GLN A 29 11.05 -4.07 1.08
C GLN A 29 9.65 -4.61 1.36
N LYS A 30 8.79 -3.75 1.89
CA LYS A 30 7.36 -4.01 1.96
C LYS A 30 6.72 -3.78 0.60
N VAL A 31 5.93 -4.73 0.13
CA VAL A 31 5.18 -4.61 -1.13
C VAL A 31 3.69 -4.58 -0.83
N TRP A 32 2.97 -3.69 -1.50
CA TRP A 32 1.51 -3.62 -1.41
C TRP A 32 0.86 -3.46 -2.78
N THR A 33 -0.20 -4.23 -3.04
CA THR A 33 -0.92 -4.18 -4.32
C THR A 33 -2.18 -3.34 -4.18
N LEU A 34 -2.33 -2.36 -5.07
CA LEU A 34 -3.48 -1.48 -5.13
C LEU A 34 -4.36 -1.80 -6.35
N SER A 35 -5.67 -1.80 -6.12
CA SER A 35 -6.67 -1.97 -7.19
C SER A 35 -6.75 -0.77 -8.14
N ARG A 36 -6.16 0.37 -7.78
CA ARG A 36 -6.12 1.61 -8.56
C ARG A 36 -4.77 2.31 -8.43
N ILE A 37 -4.39 3.10 -9.44
CA ILE A 37 -3.16 3.91 -9.41
C ILE A 37 -3.42 5.19 -8.59
N PRO A 38 -2.68 5.43 -7.50
CA PRO A 38 -2.72 6.71 -6.80
C PRO A 38 -2.00 7.79 -7.60
N LYS A 39 -2.77 8.68 -8.24
CA LYS A 39 -2.27 9.71 -9.17
C LYS A 39 -1.31 10.71 -8.52
N GLU A 40 -1.47 10.97 -7.22
CA GLU A 40 -0.70 11.98 -6.48
C GLU A 40 0.38 11.36 -5.59
N LEU A 41 0.51 10.02 -5.58
CA LEU A 41 1.60 9.34 -4.89
C LEU A 41 2.89 9.50 -5.69
N LYS A 42 3.98 9.84 -4.99
CA LYS A 42 5.30 10.02 -5.56
C LYS A 42 6.31 9.17 -4.79
N LEU A 43 7.46 8.93 -5.39
CA LEU A 43 8.60 8.36 -4.67
C LEU A 43 8.99 9.29 -3.51
N GLY A 44 9.36 8.71 -2.38
CA GLY A 44 9.63 9.43 -1.13
C GLY A 44 8.39 9.80 -0.30
N SER A 45 7.17 9.74 -0.85
CA SER A 45 5.93 9.79 -0.05
C SER A 45 5.87 8.61 0.92
N ARG A 46 4.99 8.68 1.92
CA ARG A 46 4.68 7.53 2.78
C ARG A 46 3.37 6.83 2.39
N MET A 47 3.37 5.52 2.56
CA MET A 47 2.17 4.66 2.54
C MET A 47 1.92 4.17 3.97
N TYR A 48 0.77 4.55 4.50
CA TYR A 48 0.34 4.21 5.86
C TYR A 48 -0.60 3.01 5.84
N PHE A 49 -0.47 2.14 6.83
CA PHE A 49 -1.27 0.93 6.99
C PHE A 49 -2.20 1.08 8.19
N VAL A 50 -3.50 0.96 7.90
CA VAL A 50 -4.51 0.74 8.94
C VAL A 50 -4.46 -0.73 9.33
N TYR A 51 -4.10 -0.98 10.57
CA TYR A 51 -3.98 -2.30 11.18
C TYR A 51 -4.58 -2.21 12.58
N ASP A 52 -5.45 -3.17 12.92
CA ASP A 52 -6.19 -3.21 14.18
C ASP A 52 -6.94 -1.89 14.49
N GLY A 53 -7.67 -1.38 13.50
CA GLY A 53 -8.56 -0.22 13.67
C GLY A 53 -7.87 1.14 13.79
N ARG A 54 -6.55 1.23 13.60
CA ARG A 54 -5.79 2.48 13.63
C ARG A 54 -4.69 2.52 12.57
N VAL A 55 -4.18 3.71 12.27
CA VAL A 55 -2.96 3.85 11.46
C VAL A 55 -1.75 3.46 12.33
N ALA A 56 -1.23 2.25 12.11
CA ALA A 56 -0.26 1.62 13.00
C ALA A 56 1.14 1.50 12.41
N TYR A 57 1.26 1.48 11.07
CA TYR A 57 2.56 1.36 10.41
C TYR A 57 2.63 2.27 9.19
N SER A 58 3.84 2.59 8.76
CA SER A 58 4.06 3.25 7.48
C SER A 58 5.39 2.86 6.86
N VAL A 59 5.48 2.97 5.54
CA VAL A 59 6.72 2.79 4.77
C VAL A 59 6.93 3.98 3.84
N ARG A 60 8.18 4.32 3.56
CA ARG A 60 8.54 5.29 2.52
C ARG A 60 8.49 4.60 1.16
N VAL A 61 7.84 5.21 0.19
CA VAL A 61 7.65 4.63 -1.14
C VAL A 61 8.93 4.76 -1.97
N THR A 62 9.48 3.64 -2.39
CA THR A 62 10.72 3.56 -3.18
C THR A 62 10.46 3.23 -4.64
N ASN A 63 9.37 2.53 -4.95
CA ASN A 63 9.01 2.19 -6.32
C ASN A 63 7.49 2.07 -6.51
N ILE A 64 7.02 2.38 -7.72
CA ILE A 64 5.62 2.29 -8.12
C ILE A 64 5.55 1.66 -9.51
N LYS A 65 5.19 0.38 -9.59
CA LYS A 65 4.96 -0.30 -10.87
C LYS A 65 3.50 -0.14 -11.27
N LYS A 66 3.24 0.35 -12.49
CA LYS A 66 1.89 0.62 -13.04
C LYS A 66 1.60 -0.30 -14.24
N ASP A 67 0.34 -0.69 -14.38
CA ASP A 67 -0.28 -1.34 -15.55
C ASP A 67 0.34 -2.65 -16.09
N SER A 68 -0.33 -3.77 -15.83
CA SER A 68 -0.66 -4.71 -16.91
C SER A 68 -2.00 -4.30 -17.52
N ALA A 69 -2.03 -4.00 -18.81
CA ALA A 69 -3.24 -3.66 -19.56
C ALA A 69 -3.51 -4.74 -20.62
N ILE A 70 -4.69 -5.36 -20.58
CA ILE A 70 -5.19 -6.18 -21.69
C ILE A 70 -6.18 -5.33 -22.48
N LYS A 71 -5.84 -5.06 -23.75
CA LYS A 71 -6.75 -4.47 -24.73
C LYS A 71 -7.50 -5.58 -25.44
N CYS A 72 -8.82 -5.62 -25.35
CA CYS A 72 -9.64 -6.55 -26.11
C CYS A 72 -9.78 -6.05 -27.56
N GLU A 73 -9.17 -6.73 -28.54
CA GLU A 73 -9.21 -6.34 -29.96
C GLU A 73 -10.64 -6.35 -30.54
N THR A 74 -11.53 -7.20 -30.02
CA THR A 74 -12.91 -7.34 -30.51
C THR A 74 -13.84 -6.21 -30.02
N THR A 75 -13.60 -5.63 -28.84
CA THR A 75 -14.54 -4.65 -28.23
C THR A 75 -13.92 -3.27 -27.96
N GLY A 76 -12.62 -3.11 -28.14
CA GLY A 76 -11.89 -1.86 -27.90
C GLY A 76 -11.76 -1.47 -26.42
N ARG A 77 -12.24 -2.28 -25.48
CA ARG A 77 -12.13 -2.03 -24.04
C ARG A 77 -10.75 -2.42 -23.50
N THR A 78 -10.16 -1.53 -22.72
CA THR A 78 -8.93 -1.80 -21.95
C THR A 78 -9.29 -2.15 -20.51
N TRP A 79 -8.93 -3.36 -20.10
CA TRP A 79 -9.02 -3.79 -18.71
C TRP A 79 -7.65 -3.60 -18.06
N GLY A 80 -7.56 -2.73 -17.04
CA GLY A 80 -6.33 -2.46 -16.30
C GLY A 80 -6.47 -2.77 -14.82
N GLY A 81 -5.45 -3.43 -14.26
CA GLY A 81 -5.28 -3.65 -12.82
C GLY A 81 -3.81 -3.64 -12.42
N ARG A 82 -3.35 -2.79 -11.51
CA ARG A 82 -3.29 -1.33 -11.73
C ARG A 82 -2.03 -0.73 -11.09
N CYS A 83 -1.62 -1.16 -9.88
CA CYS A 83 -0.42 -0.60 -9.25
C CYS A 83 0.19 -1.46 -8.12
N GLN A 84 1.50 -1.74 -8.16
CA GLN A 84 2.29 -2.27 -7.03
C GLN A 84 3.14 -1.15 -6.45
N VAL A 85 3.09 -0.99 -5.13
CA VAL A 85 3.88 0.00 -4.38
C VAL A 85 4.89 -0.75 -3.53
N PHE A 86 6.15 -0.37 -3.65
CA PHE A 86 7.27 -0.87 -2.86
C PHE A 86 7.66 0.21 -1.87
N GLY A 87 7.98 -0.19 -0.65
CA GLY A 87 8.47 0.73 0.36
C GLY A 87 9.51 0.15 1.30
N ASP A 88 10.33 1.04 1.83
CA ASP A 88 11.37 0.81 2.82
C ASP A 88 11.10 1.66 4.08
N ASP A 89 12.05 1.71 5.02
CA ASP A 89 11.98 2.57 6.20
C ASP A 89 10.63 2.39 6.94
N LEU A 90 10.39 1.12 7.33
CA LEU A 90 9.23 0.73 8.11
C LEU A 90 9.24 1.46 9.44
N ARG A 91 8.11 2.08 9.79
CA ARG A 91 7.90 2.77 11.06
C ARG A 91 6.63 2.31 11.72
N GLU A 92 6.67 2.23 13.04
CA GLU A 92 5.48 2.15 13.86
C GLU A 92 4.89 3.55 14.04
N GLU A 93 3.58 3.66 13.89
CA GLU A 93 2.82 4.90 13.91
C GLU A 93 1.83 4.88 15.08
N GLN A 94 1.67 6.03 15.72
CA GLN A 94 0.60 6.29 16.69
C GLN A 94 -0.46 7.18 16.03
N GLY A 95 -0.94 6.74 14.86
CA GLY A 95 -1.88 7.51 14.05
C GLY A 95 -3.33 7.41 14.53
N PRO A 96 -4.25 8.13 13.88
CA PRO A 96 -5.66 8.16 14.28
C PRO A 96 -6.33 6.80 14.10
N GLU A 97 -7.42 6.60 14.86
CA GLU A 97 -8.34 5.50 14.62
C GLU A 97 -8.96 5.62 13.22
N MET A 98 -9.02 4.50 12.52
CA MET A 98 -9.56 4.44 11.17
C MET A 98 -10.20 3.07 10.93
N ARG A 99 -11.47 3.08 10.53
CA ARG A 99 -12.15 1.86 10.08
C ARG A 99 -11.49 1.34 8.79
N GLY A 100 -11.42 0.02 8.67
CA GLY A 100 -10.93 -0.63 7.45
C GLY A 100 -11.75 -0.24 6.22
N PHE A 101 -11.08 -0.19 5.07
CA PHE A 101 -11.68 0.12 3.77
C PHE A 101 -10.93 -0.60 2.65
N GLN A 102 -11.54 -0.73 1.49
CA GLN A 102 -10.88 -1.30 0.32
C GLN A 102 -10.19 -0.22 -0.52
N GLY A 103 -9.00 -0.52 -1.03
CA GLY A 103 -8.21 0.39 -1.87
C GLY A 103 -7.30 1.32 -1.05
N PHE A 104 -7.16 2.57 -1.51
CA PHE A 104 -6.36 3.59 -0.82
C PHE A 104 -7.16 4.88 -0.64
N ARG A 105 -6.76 5.67 0.36
CA ARG A 105 -7.18 7.07 0.56
C ARG A 105 -5.94 7.96 0.59
N TYR A 106 -6.08 9.22 0.21
CA TYR A 106 -5.02 10.19 0.49
C TYR A 106 -5.07 10.61 1.94
N ARG A 107 -3.90 10.73 2.56
CA ARG A 107 -3.76 11.21 3.95
C ARG A 107 -4.25 12.66 4.03
N ARG A 108 -5.17 12.96 4.96
CA ARG A 108 -5.81 14.28 5.13
C ARG A 108 -5.90 14.76 6.59
N TRP A 109 -5.18 14.10 7.50
CA TRP A 109 -5.02 14.54 8.87
C TRP A 109 -3.65 15.17 9.10
#